data_AF-A0A482XTL3-F1
#
_entry.id   AF-A0A482XTL3-F1
#
_cell.length_a   1.000
_cell.length_b   1.000
_cell.length_c   1.000
_cell.angle_alpha   90.00
_cell.angle_beta   90.00
_cell.angle_gamma   90.00
#
_symmetry.space_group_name_H-M   'P 1'
#
loop_
_entity.id
_entity.type
_entity.pdbx_description
1 polymer ?
#
loop_
_entity_poly.entity_id
_entity_poly.type
_entity_poly.pdbx_seq_one_letter_code
_entity_poly.pdbx_strand_id
1 'polypeptide(L)'
;MKVSICFLSLIAYWASIVVGSNDKSESEIIVNADDFPYIIIDVKEISWTNIKEKLKNLNDVNMDKLLKNHHDLLLSEEMGDILRGMIIKHCITFHFKEDFTKEEVDLMKDAVKSGLLISKARIESEGSNSEDESSVPGMEPAFQQIKTHLEKRIKEESRVSKMLDNAKYTIRIRVIEYITISLINSKVASFLTELFTLMDTGLPQDNSYYISKIVTKEKVDNLKIEKRVDFEGTRNEVNLMTIFLSSHSIVEDYHTVPPRNRQQISFQNLLIHNHCVRKRMIDALTQESKNILDDARKLKLRSFRNILKIFIGNILKYGDIDSTSTKIKVPLTVADLRSDMTFSLLRLMSAKYKTFDWEKQPIDHLDFIVSGWIKENILISVISREMYRPIREIFYYIDYKPEKSKVAVDAVLEIKLPTEGEKGFGIGN
;
A
#
# COMPACT_ATOMS: atom_id res chain seq x y z
N MET A 1 27.00 16.81 47.59
CA MET A 1 26.19 15.75 46.95
C MET A 1 24.78 16.31 46.80
N LYS A 2 24.32 16.94 45.71
CA LYS A 2 24.25 16.55 44.29
C LYS A 2 23.62 15.18 44.05
N VAL A 3 22.36 15.05 44.47
CA VAL A 3 21.40 14.10 43.90
C VAL A 3 20.34 14.91 43.16
N SER A 4 20.69 15.17 41.91
CA SER A 4 19.87 15.03 40.71
C SER A 4 18.63 15.91 40.54
N ILE A 5 18.87 17.03 39.88
CA ILE A 5 17.92 17.94 39.22
C ILE A 5 17.03 17.22 38.17
N CYS A 6 17.30 15.96 37.81
CA CYS A 6 16.58 15.23 36.76
C CYS A 6 15.19 14.71 37.17
N PHE A 7 14.86 14.59 38.46
CA PHE A 7 13.55 14.05 38.87
C PHE A 7 12.44 15.12 38.96
N LEU A 8 12.81 16.38 39.22
CA LEU A 8 11.87 17.51 39.24
C LEU A 8 11.54 18.03 37.84
N SER A 9 12.42 17.85 36.84
CA SER A 9 12.13 18.16 35.43
C SER A 9 11.07 17.22 34.83
N LEU A 10 11.04 15.95 35.27
CA LEU A 10 10.07 14.97 34.77
C LEU A 10 8.66 15.24 35.33
N ILE A 11 8.56 15.65 36.59
CA ILE A 11 7.27 15.99 37.21
C ILE A 11 6.75 17.34 36.69
N ALA A 12 7.62 18.32 36.42
CA ALA A 12 7.20 19.57 35.79
C ALA A 12 6.70 19.39 34.34
N TYR A 13 7.24 18.42 33.59
CA TYR A 13 6.79 18.10 32.24
C TYR A 13 5.45 17.34 32.21
N TRP A 14 5.14 16.56 33.24
CA TRP A 14 3.83 15.88 33.37
C TRP A 14 2.76 16.75 34.04
N ALA A 15 3.14 17.64 34.96
CA ALA A 15 2.22 18.57 35.62
C ALA A 15 1.77 19.72 34.70
N SER A 16 2.47 19.97 33.59
CA SER A 16 1.99 20.84 32.50
C SER A 16 1.03 20.15 31.53
N ILE A 17 0.71 18.86 31.73
CA ILE A 17 -0.25 18.11 30.91
C ILE A 17 -1.59 17.84 31.62
N VAL A 18 -1.73 18.01 32.95
CA VAL A 18 -2.93 17.47 33.66
C VAL A 18 -3.65 18.37 34.69
N VAL A 19 -3.24 19.60 35.04
CA VAL A 19 -4.08 20.44 35.93
C VAL A 19 -4.30 21.85 35.40
N GLY A 20 -5.50 22.05 34.85
CA GLY A 20 -6.06 23.34 34.48
C GLY A 20 -7.50 23.26 33.95
N SER A 21 -8.27 22.23 34.30
CA SER A 21 -9.71 22.19 34.02
C SER A 21 -10.44 23.10 35.01
N ASN A 22 -10.48 24.39 34.69
CA ASN A 22 -11.59 25.29 34.98
C ASN A 22 -11.24 26.65 34.36
N ASP A 23 -11.13 26.70 33.04
CA ASP A 23 -11.65 27.86 32.34
C ASP A 23 -11.94 27.56 30.88
N LYS A 24 -13.00 28.20 30.41
CA LYS A 24 -13.51 28.09 29.04
C LYS A 24 -12.50 28.72 28.07
N SER A 25 -11.62 27.93 27.47
CA SER A 25 -10.97 28.31 26.21
C SER A 25 -10.32 27.11 25.53
N GLU A 26 -10.74 26.88 24.29
CA GLU A 26 -10.01 26.28 23.17
C GLU A 26 -8.55 25.90 23.46
N SER A 27 -8.30 24.60 23.65
CA SER A 27 -7.06 23.98 23.19
C SER A 27 -7.32 22.48 23.02
N GLU A 28 -7.61 22.12 21.78
CA GLU A 28 -7.57 20.76 21.30
C GLU A 28 -6.24 20.12 21.70
N ILE A 29 -6.27 19.02 22.44
CA ILE A 29 -5.15 18.08 22.46
C ILE A 29 -5.16 17.42 21.08
N ILE A 30 -4.50 18.08 20.11
CA ILE A 30 -4.31 17.54 18.77
C ILE A 30 -3.22 16.48 18.86
N VAL A 31 -3.61 15.24 19.17
CA VAL A 31 -2.82 14.09 18.71
C VAL A 31 -3.07 13.99 17.21
N ASN A 32 -2.20 14.63 16.44
CA ASN A 32 -2.21 14.58 14.97
C ASN A 32 -1.69 13.20 14.50
N ALA A 33 -2.38 12.12 14.86
CA ALA A 33 -2.10 10.80 14.29
C ALA A 33 -2.54 10.83 12.83
N ASP A 34 -1.65 10.86 11.84
CA ASP A 34 -1.99 11.11 10.45
C ASP A 34 -2.66 9.88 9.76
N ASP A 35 -3.79 9.46 10.32
CA ASP A 35 -4.59 8.30 9.94
C ASP A 35 -5.60 8.71 8.87
N PHE A 36 -5.15 8.57 7.62
CA PHE A 36 -5.98 8.60 6.44
C PHE A 36 -6.92 7.37 6.45
N PRO A 37 -8.21 7.49 6.10
CA PRO A 37 -9.06 6.33 5.92
C PRO A 37 -8.43 5.47 4.83
N TYR A 38 -8.00 4.26 5.16
CA TYR A 38 -7.30 3.34 4.23
C TYR A 38 -8.16 2.84 3.05
N ILE A 39 -9.27 3.52 2.75
CA ILE A 39 -9.96 3.39 1.48
C ILE A 39 -9.10 4.09 0.44
N ILE A 40 -8.29 3.31 -0.26
CA ILE A 40 -7.86 3.73 -1.57
C ILE A 40 -9.12 3.85 -2.42
N ILE A 41 -9.53 5.09 -2.71
CA ILE A 41 -10.70 5.39 -3.54
C ILE A 41 -10.63 4.52 -4.80
N ASP A 42 -11.71 3.79 -5.04
CA ASP A 42 -11.88 2.89 -6.17
C ASP A 42 -13.27 3.12 -6.79
N VAL A 43 -13.40 2.85 -8.08
CA VAL A 43 -14.63 2.98 -8.86
C VAL A 43 -15.11 1.59 -9.22
N LYS A 44 -15.79 0.93 -8.27
CA LYS A 44 -16.17 -0.50 -8.34
C LYS A 44 -17.00 -0.86 -9.57
N GLU A 45 -17.71 0.11 -10.15
CA GLU A 45 -18.53 -0.08 -11.35
C GLU A 45 -17.71 -0.25 -12.63
N ILE A 46 -16.43 0.12 -12.62
CA ILE A 46 -15.53 -0.03 -13.77
C ILE A 46 -14.81 -1.38 -13.64
N SER A 47 -15.32 -2.43 -14.29
CA SER A 47 -14.68 -3.75 -14.32
C SER A 47 -13.38 -3.79 -15.13
N TRP A 48 -12.61 -4.87 -15.00
CA TRP A 48 -11.44 -5.10 -15.85
C TRP A 48 -11.81 -5.19 -17.33
N THR A 49 -12.90 -5.88 -17.68
CA THR A 49 -13.43 -5.96 -19.04
C THR A 49 -13.72 -4.58 -19.62
N ASN A 50 -14.35 -3.70 -18.84
CA ASN A 50 -14.62 -2.32 -19.25
C ASN A 50 -13.31 -1.56 -19.54
N ILE A 51 -12.28 -1.74 -18.73
CA ILE A 51 -10.96 -1.12 -18.97
C ILE A 51 -10.34 -1.65 -20.26
N LYS A 52 -10.33 -2.98 -20.46
CA LYS A 52 -9.79 -3.59 -21.68
C LYS A 52 -10.46 -3.04 -22.94
N GLU A 53 -11.78 -2.96 -22.94
CA GLU A 53 -12.54 -2.42 -24.07
C GLU A 53 -12.25 -0.95 -24.31
N LYS A 54 -12.22 -0.15 -23.23
CA LYS A 54 -11.86 1.27 -23.33
C LYS A 54 -10.47 1.46 -23.90
N LEU A 55 -9.48 0.70 -23.43
CA LEU A 55 -8.11 0.77 -23.92
C LEU A 55 -8.01 0.42 -25.41
N LYS A 56 -8.71 -0.63 -25.86
CA LYS A 56 -8.78 -1.02 -27.28
C LYS A 56 -9.47 0.02 -28.16
N ASN A 57 -10.45 0.74 -27.61
CA ASN A 57 -11.24 1.71 -28.36
C ASN A 57 -10.62 3.12 -28.41
N LEU A 58 -9.41 3.30 -27.88
CA LEU A 58 -8.68 4.58 -27.94
C LEU A 58 -8.19 4.91 -29.36
N ASN A 59 -8.07 3.91 -30.25
CA ASN A 59 -7.59 4.08 -31.63
C ASN A 59 -6.27 4.87 -31.74
N ASP A 60 -5.31 4.58 -30.85
CA ASP A 60 -3.97 5.18 -30.85
C ASP A 60 -2.90 4.12 -31.17
N VAL A 61 -1.96 4.46 -32.05
CA VAL A 61 -0.94 3.52 -32.56
C VAL A 61 -0.01 3.03 -31.45
N ASN A 62 0.36 3.89 -30.50
CA ASN A 62 1.25 3.52 -29.40
C ASN A 62 0.52 2.63 -28.39
N MET A 63 -0.73 2.96 -28.08
CA MET A 63 -1.60 2.11 -27.25
C MET A 63 -1.82 0.75 -27.89
N ASP A 64 -2.15 0.68 -29.18
CA ASP A 64 -2.36 -0.57 -29.90
C ASP A 64 -1.10 -1.45 -29.90
N LYS A 65 0.08 -0.83 -30.08
CA LYS A 65 1.36 -1.52 -29.99
C LYS A 65 1.59 -2.09 -28.59
N LEU A 66 1.33 -1.31 -27.54
CA LEU A 66 1.44 -1.75 -26.15
C LEU A 66 0.52 -2.95 -25.88
N LEU A 67 -0.76 -2.84 -26.25
CA LEU A 67 -1.75 -3.90 -26.03
C LEU A 67 -1.40 -5.18 -26.80
N LYS A 68 -0.81 -5.06 -28.00
CA LYS A 68 -0.34 -6.20 -28.79
C LYS A 68 0.88 -6.88 -28.14
N ASN A 69 1.84 -6.10 -27.65
CA ASN A 69 3.05 -6.63 -27.00
C ASN A 69 2.73 -7.36 -25.69
N HIS A 70 1.66 -6.95 -25.00
CA HIS A 70 1.23 -7.50 -23.71
C HIS A 70 -0.10 -8.25 -23.79
N HIS A 71 -0.44 -8.82 -24.96
CA HIS A 71 -1.72 -9.48 -25.19
C HIS A 71 -2.06 -10.55 -24.15
N ASP A 72 -1.07 -11.35 -23.73
CA ASP A 72 -1.24 -12.41 -22.73
C ASP A 72 -1.71 -11.88 -21.37
N LEU A 73 -1.30 -10.66 -20.97
CA LEU A 73 -1.75 -10.02 -19.74
C LEU A 73 -3.22 -9.59 -19.82
N LEU A 74 -3.67 -9.17 -21.01
CA LEU A 74 -5.05 -8.73 -21.25
C LEU A 74 -6.05 -9.89 -21.24
N LEU A 75 -5.58 -11.12 -21.45
CA LEU A 75 -6.41 -12.33 -21.39
C LEU A 75 -6.54 -12.90 -19.96
N SER A 76 -5.70 -12.46 -19.01
CA SER A 76 -5.77 -12.91 -17.63
C SER A 76 -6.88 -12.15 -16.87
N GLU A 77 -7.92 -12.88 -16.44
CA GLU A 77 -8.93 -12.34 -15.52
C GLU A 77 -8.38 -12.23 -14.08
N GLU A 78 -7.45 -13.10 -13.71
CA GLU A 78 -6.88 -13.16 -12.35
C GLU A 78 -5.96 -11.97 -12.03
N MET A 79 -5.25 -11.46 -13.04
CA MET A 79 -4.51 -10.20 -12.92
C MET A 79 -5.42 -8.98 -13.07
N GLY A 80 -6.66 -9.20 -13.52
CA GLY A 80 -7.61 -8.16 -13.88
C GLY A 80 -7.88 -7.18 -12.75
N ASP A 81 -8.10 -7.66 -11.52
CA ASP A 81 -8.40 -6.79 -10.38
C ASP A 81 -7.22 -5.89 -9.98
N ILE A 82 -5.99 -6.42 -10.07
CA ILE A 82 -4.78 -5.66 -9.73
C ILE A 82 -4.52 -4.61 -10.80
N LEU A 83 -4.57 -4.99 -12.08
CA LEU A 83 -4.40 -4.07 -13.20
C LEU A 83 -5.48 -3.00 -13.20
N ARG A 84 -6.75 -3.40 -13.05
CA ARG A 84 -7.91 -2.51 -12.92
C ARG A 84 -7.71 -1.51 -11.79
N GLY A 85 -7.43 -2.01 -10.59
CA GLY A 85 -7.25 -1.16 -9.41
C GLY A 85 -6.12 -0.14 -9.61
N MET A 86 -4.99 -0.56 -10.16
CA MET A 86 -3.85 0.33 -10.44
C MET A 86 -4.19 1.38 -11.49
N ILE A 87 -4.84 1.01 -12.58
CA ILE A 87 -5.23 1.94 -13.65
C ILE A 87 -6.27 2.96 -13.16
N ILE A 88 -7.28 2.53 -12.40
CA ILE A 88 -8.30 3.41 -11.84
C ILE A 88 -7.66 4.41 -10.87
N LYS A 89 -6.83 3.93 -9.95
CA LYS A 89 -6.10 4.76 -9.00
C LYS A 89 -5.25 5.81 -9.71
N HIS A 90 -4.50 5.38 -10.72
CA HIS A 90 -3.70 6.28 -11.54
C HIS A 90 -4.55 7.38 -12.18
N CYS A 91 -5.70 7.04 -12.77
CA CYS A 91 -6.65 8.00 -13.32
C CYS A 91 -7.17 8.99 -12.27
N ILE A 92 -7.57 8.50 -11.09
CA ILE A 92 -8.06 9.36 -9.99
C ILE A 92 -6.97 10.33 -9.55
N THR A 93 -5.73 9.87 -9.38
CA THR A 93 -4.62 10.74 -8.98
C THR A 93 -4.35 11.84 -9.99
N PHE A 94 -4.51 11.55 -11.28
CA PHE A 94 -4.36 12.55 -12.32
C PHE A 94 -5.42 13.63 -12.21
N HIS A 95 -6.70 13.25 -12.08
CA HIS A 95 -7.80 14.20 -11.91
C HIS A 95 -7.62 15.11 -10.68
N PHE A 96 -7.18 14.55 -9.55
CA PHE A 96 -6.87 15.38 -8.38
C PHE A 96 -5.66 16.30 -8.60
N LYS A 97 -4.62 15.82 -9.29
CA LYS A 97 -3.41 16.59 -9.58
C LYS A 97 -3.71 17.83 -10.43
N GLU A 98 -4.74 17.82 -11.28
CA GLU A 98 -5.12 18.96 -12.13
C GLU A 98 -5.46 20.24 -11.33
N ASP A 99 -5.90 20.11 -10.08
CA ASP A 99 -6.31 21.26 -9.26
C ASP A 99 -5.12 21.98 -8.58
N PHE A 100 -3.91 21.42 -8.71
CA PHE A 100 -2.69 21.92 -8.06
C PHE A 100 -1.82 22.77 -9.00
N THR A 101 -1.17 23.79 -8.44
CA THR A 101 -0.17 24.57 -9.18
C THR A 101 1.11 23.77 -9.37
N LYS A 102 2.01 24.25 -10.25
CA LYS A 102 3.30 23.60 -10.48
C LYS A 102 4.12 23.47 -9.19
N GLU A 103 4.13 24.51 -8.37
CA GLU A 103 4.85 24.53 -7.09
C GLU A 103 4.28 23.51 -6.11
N GLU A 104 2.95 23.41 -6.01
CA GLU A 104 2.28 22.42 -5.19
C GLU A 104 2.57 20.99 -5.69
N VAL A 105 2.58 20.78 -7.01
CA VAL A 105 2.96 19.51 -7.64
C VAL A 105 4.43 19.16 -7.37
N ASP A 106 5.33 20.14 -7.36
CA ASP A 106 6.74 19.91 -7.04
C ASP A 106 6.93 19.52 -5.57
N LEU A 107 6.19 20.14 -4.63
CA LEU A 107 6.14 19.70 -3.23
C LEU A 107 5.58 18.28 -3.09
N MET A 108 4.56 17.92 -3.87
CA MET A 108 4.03 16.56 -3.91
C MET A 108 5.07 15.56 -4.42
N LYS A 109 5.93 15.92 -5.38
CA LYS A 109 7.04 15.05 -5.83
C LYS A 109 8.03 14.77 -4.70
N ASP A 110 8.41 15.79 -3.95
CA ASP A 110 9.32 15.63 -2.83
C ASP A 110 8.69 14.75 -1.73
N ALA A 111 7.40 14.92 -1.46
CA ALA A 111 6.67 14.05 -0.55
C ALA A 111 6.62 12.60 -1.03
N VAL A 112 6.38 12.37 -2.33
CA VAL A 112 6.44 11.03 -2.94
C VAL A 112 7.84 10.44 -2.76
N LYS A 113 8.92 11.22 -2.98
CA LYS A 113 10.30 10.77 -2.77
C LYS A 113 10.52 10.29 -1.34
N SER A 114 10.11 11.09 -0.36
CA SER A 114 10.21 10.75 1.05
C SER A 114 9.41 9.48 1.35
N GLY A 115 8.19 9.36 0.82
CA GLY A 115 7.37 8.16 0.92
C GLY A 115 8.05 6.90 0.38
N LEU A 116 8.73 6.99 -0.77
CA LEU A 116 9.50 5.87 -1.33
C LEU A 116 10.72 5.50 -0.48
N LEU A 117 11.40 6.49 0.10
CA LEU A 117 12.53 6.26 1.00
C LEU A 117 12.11 5.58 2.31
N ILE A 118 11.01 6.05 2.91
CA ILE A 118 10.40 5.43 4.10
C ILE A 118 10.02 3.98 3.77
N SER A 119 9.32 3.79 2.65
CA SER A 119 8.89 2.47 2.20
C SER A 119 10.04 1.51 1.97
N LYS A 120 11.11 2.00 1.33
CA LYS A 120 12.33 1.24 1.15
C LYS A 120 12.94 0.81 2.48
N ALA A 121 13.05 1.72 3.46
CA ALA A 121 13.60 1.41 4.77
C ALA A 121 12.75 0.38 5.53
N ARG A 122 11.41 0.49 5.46
CA ARG A 122 10.48 -0.47 6.09
C ARG A 122 10.57 -1.86 5.48
N ILE A 123 10.64 -1.94 4.16
CA ILE A 123 10.78 -3.22 3.45
C ILE A 123 12.18 -3.82 3.66
N GLU A 124 13.24 -3.01 3.73
CA GLU A 124 14.61 -3.47 4.01
C GLU A 124 14.83 -3.92 5.46
N SER A 125 14.07 -3.37 6.42
CA SER A 125 14.07 -3.79 7.83
C SER A 125 13.09 -4.94 8.12
N GLU A 126 12.51 -5.55 7.08
CA GLU A 126 11.65 -6.71 7.27
C GLU A 126 12.46 -7.90 7.83
N GLY A 127 12.10 -8.35 9.04
CA GLY A 127 12.81 -9.42 9.75
C GLY A 127 13.98 -8.95 10.63
N SER A 128 14.30 -7.66 10.67
CA SER A 128 15.20 -7.08 11.68
C SER A 128 14.41 -6.36 12.77
N ASN A 129 14.85 -6.48 14.02
CA ASN A 129 14.35 -5.65 15.13
C ASN A 129 14.95 -4.22 15.09
N SER A 130 15.43 -3.75 13.94
CA SER A 130 16.19 -2.50 13.86
C SER A 130 15.26 -1.29 13.74
N GLU A 131 15.46 -0.29 14.60
CA GLU A 131 14.79 1.02 14.57
C GLU A 131 15.32 1.95 13.45
N ASP A 132 15.84 1.38 12.36
CA ASP A 132 16.54 2.12 11.29
C ASP A 132 15.65 3.19 10.61
N GLU A 133 14.33 3.08 10.76
CA GLU A 133 13.35 4.07 10.31
C GLU A 133 13.53 5.45 10.98
N SER A 134 14.11 5.52 12.18
CA SER A 134 14.36 6.77 12.91
C SER A 134 15.23 7.77 12.13
N SER A 135 16.01 7.29 11.15
CA SER A 135 16.89 8.09 10.30
C SER A 135 16.22 8.64 9.04
N VAL A 136 15.02 8.16 8.67
CA VAL A 136 14.33 8.58 7.44
C VAL A 136 13.35 9.71 7.74
N PRO A 137 13.46 10.88 7.08
CA PRO A 137 12.49 11.96 7.23
C PRO A 137 11.08 11.51 6.85
N GLY A 138 10.10 11.78 7.72
CA GLY A 138 8.68 11.51 7.46
C GLY A 138 8.11 12.35 6.31
N MET A 139 6.88 12.03 5.87
CA MET A 139 6.16 12.86 4.88
C MET A 139 5.51 14.11 5.49
N GLU A 140 5.36 14.17 6.81
CA GLU A 140 4.64 15.24 7.52
C GLU A 140 5.15 16.66 7.23
N PRO A 141 6.48 16.92 7.21
CA PRO A 141 6.98 18.25 6.87
C PRO A 141 6.56 18.71 5.47
N ALA A 142 6.47 17.77 4.51
CA ALA A 142 6.03 18.09 3.15
C ALA A 142 4.52 18.39 3.10
N PHE A 143 3.70 17.64 3.84
CA PHE A 143 2.27 17.93 3.95
C PHE A 143 2.02 19.30 4.58
N GLN A 144 2.79 19.69 5.59
CA GLN A 144 2.68 21.01 6.19
C GLN A 144 3.06 22.13 5.22
N GLN A 145 4.11 21.93 4.40
CA GLN A 145 4.47 22.90 3.36
C GLN A 145 3.38 23.04 2.30
N ILE A 146 2.80 21.92 1.85
CA ILE A 146 1.66 21.93 0.90
C ILE A 146 0.49 22.70 1.51
N LYS A 147 0.14 22.42 2.77
CA LYS A 147 -0.94 23.12 3.49
C LYS A 147 -0.70 24.63 3.50
N THR A 148 0.49 25.07 3.90
CA THR A 148 0.85 26.49 3.90
C THR A 148 0.78 27.14 2.52
N HIS A 149 1.13 26.42 1.45
CA HIS A 149 0.96 26.91 0.08
C HIS A 149 -0.53 27.05 -0.30
N LEU A 150 -1.36 26.06 0.05
CA LEU A 150 -2.80 26.09 -0.19
C LEU A 150 -3.47 27.26 0.56
N GLU A 151 -3.13 27.48 1.83
CA GLU A 151 -3.68 28.57 2.67
C GLU A 151 -3.36 29.97 2.10
N LYS A 152 -2.23 30.13 1.42
CA LYS A 152 -1.88 31.40 0.76
C LYS A 152 -2.77 31.70 -0.45
N ARG A 153 -3.24 30.65 -1.15
CA ARG A 153 -4.02 30.75 -2.39
C ARG A 153 -5.53 30.69 -2.14
N ILE A 154 -5.96 29.94 -1.13
CA ILE A 154 -7.35 29.58 -0.88
C ILE A 154 -7.77 30.15 0.47
N LYS A 155 -8.79 31.02 0.46
CA LYS A 155 -9.29 31.68 1.67
C LYS A 155 -10.21 30.80 2.52
N GLU A 156 -10.83 29.80 1.90
CA GLU A 156 -11.79 28.92 2.56
C GLU A 156 -11.08 27.69 3.14
N GLU A 157 -11.06 27.58 4.47
CA GLU A 157 -10.40 26.49 5.19
C GLU A 157 -10.95 25.11 4.81
N SER A 158 -12.26 25.00 4.58
CA SER A 158 -12.90 23.75 4.14
C SER A 158 -12.29 23.23 2.82
N ARG A 159 -12.00 24.16 1.90
CA ARG A 159 -11.44 23.87 0.58
C ARG A 159 -9.94 23.58 0.68
N VAL A 160 -9.21 24.29 1.54
CA VAL A 160 -7.81 23.95 1.87
C VAL A 160 -7.73 22.52 2.41
N SER A 161 -8.59 22.16 3.37
CA SER A 161 -8.63 20.80 3.93
C SER A 161 -8.90 19.77 2.84
N LYS A 162 -9.91 19.97 1.99
CA LYS A 162 -10.24 19.04 0.90
C LYS A 162 -9.07 18.88 -0.08
N MET A 163 -8.41 19.97 -0.46
CA MET A 163 -7.27 19.90 -1.38
C MET A 163 -6.05 19.25 -0.72
N LEU A 164 -5.81 19.49 0.57
CA LEU A 164 -4.76 18.79 1.29
C LEU A 164 -5.03 17.27 1.34
N ASP A 165 -6.27 16.86 1.55
CA ASP A 165 -6.66 15.45 1.52
C ASP A 165 -6.42 14.82 0.13
N ASN A 166 -6.80 15.53 -0.94
CA ASN A 166 -6.51 15.11 -2.32
C ASN A 166 -4.99 15.00 -2.60
N ALA A 167 -4.18 15.90 -2.04
CA ALA A 167 -2.72 15.84 -2.14
C ALA A 167 -2.17 14.62 -1.41
N LYS A 168 -2.58 14.41 -0.16
CA LYS A 168 -2.18 13.25 0.66
C LYS A 168 -2.54 11.94 -0.04
N TYR A 169 -3.76 11.83 -0.59
CA TYR A 169 -4.19 10.68 -1.38
C TYR A 169 -3.28 10.48 -2.60
N THR A 170 -3.09 11.52 -3.42
CA THR A 170 -2.27 11.45 -4.63
C THR A 170 -0.84 11.01 -4.33
N ILE A 171 -0.23 11.58 -3.29
CA ILE A 171 1.13 11.23 -2.87
C ILE A 171 1.20 9.76 -2.47
N ARG A 172 0.32 9.29 -1.58
CA ARG A 172 0.34 7.89 -1.10
C ARG A 172 0.04 6.89 -2.22
N ILE A 173 -0.89 7.19 -3.12
CA ILE A 173 -1.16 6.32 -4.26
C ILE A 173 0.04 6.24 -5.20
N ARG A 174 0.69 7.37 -5.54
CA ARG A 174 1.90 7.33 -6.36
C ARG A 174 3.02 6.55 -5.67
N VAL A 175 3.15 6.64 -4.34
CA VAL A 175 4.07 5.80 -3.56
C VAL A 175 3.72 4.31 -3.72
N ILE A 176 2.46 3.91 -3.51
CA ILE A 176 1.98 2.53 -3.73
C ILE A 176 2.29 2.08 -5.16
N GLU A 177 2.03 2.92 -6.17
CA GLU A 177 2.24 2.57 -7.57
C GLU A 177 3.70 2.22 -7.86
N TYR A 178 4.64 3.08 -7.48
CA TYR A 178 6.07 2.83 -7.70
C TYR A 178 6.57 1.59 -6.95
N ILE A 179 6.12 1.39 -5.71
CA ILE A 179 6.51 0.21 -4.91
C ILE A 179 5.94 -1.06 -5.53
N THR A 180 4.67 -1.02 -5.95
CA THR A 180 4.01 -2.14 -6.62
C THR A 180 4.78 -2.51 -7.88
N ILE A 181 5.04 -1.56 -8.79
CA ILE A 181 5.80 -1.79 -10.01
C ILE A 181 7.21 -2.35 -9.71
N SER A 182 7.84 -1.91 -8.62
CA SER A 182 9.18 -2.38 -8.22
C SER A 182 9.20 -3.81 -7.65
N LEU A 183 8.07 -4.34 -7.17
CA LEU A 183 7.99 -5.65 -6.50
C LEU A 183 7.31 -6.75 -7.35
N ILE A 184 6.40 -6.38 -8.24
CA ILE A 184 5.61 -7.34 -9.03
C ILE A 184 6.44 -8.05 -10.11
N ASN A 185 5.79 -8.95 -10.86
CA ASN A 185 6.33 -9.58 -12.04
C ASN A 185 6.85 -8.54 -13.07
N SER A 186 8.04 -8.79 -13.61
CA SER A 186 8.72 -7.90 -14.56
C SER A 186 7.92 -7.57 -15.82
N LYS A 187 7.12 -8.52 -16.34
CA LYS A 187 6.24 -8.27 -17.50
C LYS A 187 5.09 -7.34 -17.16
N VAL A 188 4.49 -7.51 -15.97
CA VAL A 188 3.41 -6.64 -15.49
C VAL A 188 3.94 -5.25 -15.19
N ALA A 189 5.15 -5.17 -14.59
CA ALA A 189 5.83 -3.91 -14.35
C ALA A 189 6.10 -3.13 -15.65
N SER A 190 6.64 -3.79 -16.68
CA SER A 190 6.86 -3.18 -18.02
C SER A 190 5.55 -2.63 -18.60
N PHE A 191 4.49 -3.44 -18.60
CA PHE A 191 3.18 -3.03 -19.10
C PHE A 191 2.64 -1.80 -18.38
N LEU A 192 2.65 -1.79 -17.04
CA LEU A 192 2.13 -0.68 -16.26
C LEU A 192 2.98 0.59 -16.41
N THR A 193 4.31 0.47 -16.44
CA THR A 193 5.23 1.58 -16.69
C THR A 193 4.94 2.23 -18.04
N GLU A 194 4.87 1.43 -19.11
CA GLU A 194 4.60 1.94 -20.46
C GLU A 194 3.19 2.53 -20.57
N LEU A 195 2.18 1.86 -19.99
CA LEU A 195 0.80 2.35 -19.97
C LEU A 195 0.70 3.70 -19.26
N PHE A 196 1.26 3.82 -18.06
CA PHE A 196 1.20 5.06 -17.28
C PHE A 196 1.99 6.19 -17.92
N THR A 197 3.13 5.90 -18.58
CA THR A 197 3.85 6.89 -19.38
C THR A 197 2.98 7.41 -20.53
N LEU A 198 2.28 6.55 -21.26
CA LEU A 198 1.35 6.97 -22.31
C LEU A 198 0.20 7.81 -21.73
N MET A 199 -0.37 7.38 -20.61
CA MET A 199 -1.47 8.06 -19.94
C MET A 199 -1.09 9.46 -19.41
N ASP A 200 0.05 9.59 -18.75
CA ASP A 200 0.53 10.86 -18.19
C ASP A 200 1.00 11.85 -19.29
N THR A 201 1.43 11.36 -20.47
CA THR A 201 1.84 12.22 -21.61
C THR A 201 0.68 12.64 -22.51
N GLY A 202 -0.37 11.82 -22.59
CA GLY A 202 -1.56 12.09 -23.40
C GLY A 202 -1.27 12.16 -24.90
N LEU A 203 -2.20 12.78 -25.63
CA LEU A 203 -2.00 13.14 -27.05
C LEU A 203 -1.47 14.57 -27.15
N PRO A 204 -0.75 14.94 -28.23
CA PRO A 204 -0.19 16.29 -28.40
C PRO A 204 -1.18 17.46 -28.26
N GLN A 205 -2.48 17.18 -28.36
CA GLN A 205 -3.56 18.17 -28.27
C GLN A 205 -4.50 17.94 -27.05
N ASP A 206 -4.33 16.83 -26.32
CA ASP A 206 -5.15 16.47 -25.17
C ASP A 206 -4.35 15.60 -24.19
N ASN A 207 -3.74 16.26 -23.21
CA ASN A 207 -2.93 15.63 -22.17
C ASN A 207 -3.75 14.69 -21.27
N SER A 208 -5.08 14.80 -21.28
CA SER A 208 -5.98 13.99 -20.45
C SER A 208 -6.68 12.87 -21.24
N TYR A 209 -6.37 12.74 -22.54
CA TYR A 209 -7.13 11.92 -23.49
C TYR A 209 -7.38 10.50 -22.99
N TYR A 210 -6.33 9.79 -22.61
CA TYR A 210 -6.44 8.40 -22.16
C TYR A 210 -7.20 8.29 -20.84
N ILE A 211 -6.93 9.21 -19.92
CA ILE A 211 -7.44 9.17 -18.55
C ILE A 211 -8.94 9.47 -18.51
N SER A 212 -9.37 10.52 -19.22
CA SER A 212 -10.78 10.93 -19.29
C SER A 212 -11.71 9.88 -19.91
N LYS A 213 -11.17 9.03 -20.80
CA LYS A 213 -11.90 7.89 -21.39
C LYS A 213 -12.08 6.74 -20.41
N ILE A 214 -11.15 6.54 -19.47
CA ILE A 214 -11.21 5.48 -18.47
C ILE A 214 -12.06 5.90 -17.28
N VAL A 215 -11.71 7.00 -16.61
CA VAL A 215 -12.45 7.58 -15.48
C VAL A 215 -12.72 9.05 -15.80
N THR A 216 -13.97 9.48 -15.77
CA THR A 216 -14.34 10.87 -16.01
C THR A 216 -14.11 11.72 -14.76
N LYS A 217 -13.82 13.02 -14.94
CA LYS A 217 -13.67 13.97 -13.83
C LYS A 217 -14.93 14.04 -12.96
N GLU A 218 -16.10 14.06 -13.59
CA GLU A 218 -17.39 14.01 -12.88
C GLU A 218 -17.52 12.78 -11.97
N LYS A 219 -17.06 11.60 -12.43
CA LYS A 219 -17.05 10.41 -11.56
C LYS A 219 -16.13 10.63 -10.36
N VAL A 220 -14.95 11.22 -10.56
CA VAL A 220 -14.01 11.54 -9.48
C VAL A 220 -14.59 12.55 -8.49
N ASP A 221 -15.21 13.63 -8.97
CA ASP A 221 -15.83 14.65 -8.12
C ASP A 221 -17.01 14.10 -7.32
N ASN A 222 -17.73 13.14 -7.90
CA ASN A 222 -18.83 12.41 -7.27
C ASN A 222 -18.38 11.26 -6.37
N LEU A 223 -17.08 10.93 -6.32
CA LEU A 223 -16.53 10.10 -5.27
C LEU A 223 -16.66 10.91 -3.99
N LYS A 224 -17.83 10.78 -3.36
CA LYS A 224 -17.99 11.04 -1.94
C LYS A 224 -16.99 10.10 -1.30
N ILE A 225 -15.80 10.60 -0.97
CA ILE A 225 -15.11 10.17 0.25
C ILE A 225 -16.23 10.23 1.26
N GLU A 226 -16.81 9.08 1.61
CA GLU A 226 -18.06 9.00 2.37
C GLU A 226 -17.95 10.07 3.46
N LYS A 227 -18.74 11.15 3.29
CA LYS A 227 -18.59 12.42 4.04
C LYS A 227 -18.22 12.03 5.44
N ARG A 228 -16.95 12.25 5.86
CA ARG A 228 -16.36 11.86 7.15
C ARG A 228 -17.42 11.13 7.96
N VAL A 229 -17.69 9.84 7.65
CA VAL A 229 -18.88 9.15 8.18
C VAL A 229 -18.88 9.51 9.64
N ASP A 230 -19.94 10.21 10.09
CA ASP A 230 -19.95 10.91 11.36
C ASP A 230 -19.19 10.05 12.36
N PHE A 231 -18.16 10.64 13.00
CA PHE A 231 -17.21 9.98 13.91
C PHE A 231 -17.89 9.27 15.11
N GLU A 232 -19.21 9.13 15.07
CA GLU A 232 -20.06 8.33 15.91
C GLU A 232 -19.97 6.85 15.53
N GLY A 233 -18.87 6.23 15.95
CA GLY A 233 -18.94 4.98 16.70
C GLY A 233 -19.82 3.85 16.14
N THR A 234 -19.68 3.45 14.88
CA THR A 234 -20.13 2.10 14.51
C THR A 234 -19.17 1.07 15.11
N ARG A 235 -19.43 0.74 16.38
CA ARG A 235 -18.83 -0.30 17.24
C ARG A 235 -18.90 -1.75 16.69
N ASN A 236 -19.23 -1.93 15.42
CA ASN A 236 -19.69 -3.23 14.90
C ASN A 236 -18.66 -3.98 14.04
N GLU A 237 -17.46 -3.43 13.79
CA GLU A 237 -16.37 -4.23 13.23
C GLU A 237 -15.53 -4.85 14.33
N VAL A 238 -15.35 -6.18 14.24
CA VAL A 238 -14.46 -6.92 15.14
C VAL A 238 -13.04 -6.38 14.95
N ASN A 239 -12.49 -5.70 15.95
CA ASN A 239 -11.11 -5.21 15.88
C ASN A 239 -10.14 -6.35 16.22
N LEU A 240 -9.47 -6.93 15.21
CA LEU A 240 -8.55 -8.06 15.40
C LEU A 240 -7.36 -7.73 16.31
N MET A 241 -6.98 -6.45 16.47
CA MET A 241 -5.92 -6.06 17.42
C MET A 241 -6.26 -6.44 18.86
N THR A 242 -7.54 -6.53 19.22
CA THR A 242 -7.97 -6.92 20.58
C THR A 242 -7.42 -8.29 21.00
N ILE A 243 -7.21 -9.20 20.04
CA ILE A 243 -6.64 -10.54 20.27
C ILE A 243 -5.17 -10.44 20.71
N PHE A 244 -4.49 -9.35 20.35
CA PHE A 244 -3.06 -9.14 20.55
C PHE A 244 -2.72 -8.12 21.63
N LEU A 245 -3.69 -7.63 22.43
CA LEU A 245 -3.42 -6.61 23.46
C LEU A 245 -2.32 -7.08 24.43
N SER A 246 -2.41 -8.30 24.93
CA SER A 246 -1.42 -8.86 25.86
C SER A 246 -0.08 -9.21 25.20
N SER A 247 0.14 -8.91 23.92
CA SER A 247 1.38 -9.24 23.22
C SER A 247 2.49 -8.20 23.45
N HIS A 248 2.14 -6.90 23.53
CA HIS A 248 3.08 -5.80 23.78
C HIS A 248 2.34 -4.50 24.16
N SER A 249 2.93 -3.70 25.04
CA SER A 249 2.40 -2.37 25.44
C SER A 249 2.13 -1.42 24.27
N ILE A 250 2.91 -1.47 23.18
CA ILE A 250 2.71 -0.62 22.00
C ILE A 250 1.36 -0.91 21.32
N VAL A 251 0.92 -2.17 21.34
CA VAL A 251 -0.38 -2.58 20.81
C VAL A 251 -1.50 -2.10 21.72
N GLU A 252 -1.31 -2.20 23.04
CA GLU A 252 -2.24 -1.68 24.03
C GLU A 252 -2.41 -0.17 23.90
N ASP A 253 -1.31 0.58 23.91
CA ASP A 253 -1.27 2.03 23.77
C ASP A 253 -2.00 2.49 22.50
N TYR A 254 -1.70 1.87 21.35
CA TYR A 254 -2.37 2.17 20.10
C TYR A 254 -3.88 1.87 20.16
N HIS A 255 -4.27 0.75 20.75
CA HIS A 255 -5.67 0.37 20.89
C HIS A 255 -6.47 1.29 21.82
N THR A 256 -5.82 1.93 22.81
CA THR A 256 -6.50 2.92 23.65
C THR A 256 -6.90 4.18 22.89
N VAL A 257 -6.24 4.47 21.77
CA VAL A 257 -6.61 5.56 20.87
C VAL A 257 -7.81 5.10 20.04
N PRO A 258 -8.97 5.79 20.11
CA PRO A 258 -10.13 5.41 19.31
C PRO A 258 -9.79 5.39 17.81
N PRO A 259 -10.16 4.33 17.07
CA PRO A 259 -9.97 4.31 15.62
C PRO A 259 -10.77 5.45 15.00
N ARG A 260 -10.20 6.12 14.00
CA ARG A 260 -10.85 7.30 13.40
C ARG A 260 -12.11 6.94 12.63
N ASN A 261 -12.15 5.75 12.03
CA ASN A 261 -13.28 5.27 11.24
C ASN A 261 -13.25 3.75 11.10
N ARG A 262 -14.37 3.20 10.62
CA ARG A 262 -14.56 1.78 10.35
C ARG A 262 -13.51 1.23 9.38
N GLN A 263 -13.19 1.97 8.34
CA GLN A 263 -12.32 1.51 7.26
C GLN A 263 -10.85 1.36 7.70
N GLN A 264 -10.44 2.13 8.70
CA GLN A 264 -9.18 1.92 9.40
C GLN A 264 -9.12 0.55 10.09
N ILE A 265 -10.19 0.17 10.79
CA ILE A 265 -10.30 -1.15 11.42
C ILE A 265 -10.31 -2.24 10.35
N SER A 266 -11.10 -2.09 9.29
CA SER A 266 -11.18 -3.08 8.20
C SER A 266 -9.81 -3.32 7.55
N PHE A 267 -9.06 -2.26 7.29
CA PHE A 267 -7.74 -2.35 6.66
C PHE A 267 -6.70 -3.00 7.58
N GLN A 268 -6.69 -2.60 8.85
CA GLN A 268 -5.85 -3.22 9.87
C GLN A 268 -6.15 -4.72 10.01
N ASN A 269 -7.43 -5.08 10.05
CA ASN A 269 -7.87 -6.47 10.10
C ASN A 269 -7.41 -7.26 8.87
N LEU A 270 -7.50 -6.67 7.68
CA LEU A 270 -7.02 -7.28 6.44
C LEU A 270 -5.52 -7.59 6.52
N LEU A 271 -4.70 -6.66 7.03
CA LEU A 271 -3.27 -6.88 7.24
C LEU A 271 -3.00 -8.05 8.20
N ILE A 272 -3.63 -8.03 9.38
CA ILE A 272 -3.47 -9.07 10.41
C ILE A 272 -3.92 -10.43 9.88
N HIS A 273 -5.09 -10.50 9.26
CA HIS A 273 -5.64 -11.74 8.72
C HIS A 273 -4.76 -12.32 7.61
N ASN A 274 -4.32 -11.49 6.65
CA ASN A 274 -3.45 -11.95 5.56
C ASN A 274 -2.12 -12.49 6.10
N HIS A 275 -1.56 -11.85 7.12
CA HIS A 275 -0.34 -12.30 7.76
C HIS A 275 -0.55 -13.66 8.46
N CYS A 276 -1.66 -13.85 9.18
CA CYS A 276 -2.04 -15.14 9.77
C CYS A 276 -2.22 -16.26 8.73
N VAL A 277 -2.92 -15.98 7.62
CA VAL A 277 -3.08 -16.94 6.51
C VAL A 277 -1.71 -17.34 5.96
N ARG A 278 -0.85 -16.35 5.70
CA ARG A 278 0.49 -16.57 5.19
C ARG A 278 1.34 -17.40 6.16
N LYS A 279 1.29 -17.09 7.46
CA LYS A 279 2.01 -17.84 8.50
C LYS A 279 1.59 -19.32 8.51
N ARG A 280 0.29 -19.61 8.50
CA ARG A 280 -0.23 -20.97 8.44
C ARG A 280 0.26 -21.73 7.21
N MET A 281 0.29 -21.07 6.04
CA MET A 281 0.80 -21.67 4.81
C MET A 281 2.30 -21.93 4.87
N ILE A 282 3.09 -21.00 5.41
CA ILE A 282 4.54 -21.16 5.59
C ILE A 282 4.83 -22.32 6.54
N ASP A 283 4.11 -22.43 7.65
CA ASP A 283 4.36 -23.46 8.65
C ASP A 283 4.13 -24.88 8.07
N ALA A 284 3.18 -25.01 7.14
CA ALA A 284 2.88 -26.25 6.41
C ALA A 284 3.93 -26.63 5.34
N LEU A 285 4.85 -25.73 4.98
CA LEU A 285 5.90 -26.02 4.00
C LEU A 285 6.98 -26.97 4.55
N THR A 286 7.55 -27.78 3.66
CA THR A 286 8.79 -28.53 3.94
C THR A 286 9.96 -27.58 4.16
N GLN A 287 11.02 -28.06 4.83
CA GLN A 287 12.23 -27.24 5.04
C GLN A 287 12.88 -26.82 3.71
N GLU A 288 12.81 -27.66 2.69
CA GLU A 288 13.32 -27.33 1.35
C GLU A 288 12.54 -26.18 0.72
N SER A 289 11.20 -26.23 0.75
CA SER A 289 10.35 -25.14 0.25
C SER A 289 10.51 -23.84 1.05
N LYS A 290 10.72 -23.93 2.37
CA LYS A 290 11.05 -22.76 3.21
C LYS A 290 12.36 -22.10 2.77
N ASN A 291 13.39 -22.89 2.48
CA ASN A 291 14.66 -22.36 1.97
C ASN A 291 14.50 -21.65 0.62
N ILE A 292 13.69 -22.21 -0.31
CA ILE A 292 13.39 -21.59 -1.61
C ILE A 292 12.65 -20.27 -1.39
N LEU A 293 11.66 -20.24 -0.50
CA LEU A 293 10.91 -19.04 -0.15
C LEU A 293 11.83 -17.92 0.36
N ASP A 294 12.75 -18.23 1.26
CA ASP A 294 13.68 -17.25 1.82
C ASP A 294 14.64 -16.69 0.77
N ASP A 295 15.15 -17.54 -0.13
CA ASP A 295 16.02 -17.09 -1.22
C ASP A 295 15.24 -16.29 -2.28
N ALA A 296 13.97 -16.65 -2.55
CA ALA A 296 13.08 -15.86 -3.40
C ALA A 296 12.81 -14.47 -2.84
N ARG A 297 12.52 -14.37 -1.54
CA ARG A 297 12.35 -13.08 -0.84
C ARG A 297 13.59 -12.21 -0.98
N LYS A 298 14.79 -12.76 -0.72
CA LYS A 298 16.06 -12.02 -0.88
C LYS A 298 16.27 -11.51 -2.30
N LEU A 299 15.99 -12.33 -3.32
CA LEU A 299 16.10 -11.91 -4.71
C LEU A 299 15.11 -10.80 -5.05
N LYS A 300 13.86 -10.89 -4.57
CA LYS A 300 12.85 -9.85 -4.77
C LYS A 300 13.23 -8.55 -4.08
N LEU A 301 13.69 -8.58 -2.84
CA LEU A 301 14.19 -7.39 -2.13
C LEU A 301 15.36 -6.73 -2.88
N ARG A 302 16.29 -7.53 -3.42
CA ARG A 302 17.39 -7.02 -4.25
C ARG A 302 16.88 -6.38 -5.54
N SER A 303 15.94 -7.01 -6.23
CA SER A 303 15.30 -6.48 -7.45
C SER A 303 14.58 -5.17 -7.16
N PHE A 304 13.76 -5.15 -6.11
CA PHE A 304 13.06 -3.97 -5.62
C PHE A 304 14.01 -2.80 -5.37
N ARG A 305 15.12 -3.02 -4.64
CA ARG A 305 16.11 -1.97 -4.39
C ARG A 305 16.68 -1.39 -5.69
N ASN A 306 16.88 -2.21 -6.71
CA ASN A 306 17.44 -1.75 -7.99
C ASN A 306 16.41 -0.96 -8.80
N ILE A 307 15.18 -1.46 -8.92
CA ILE A 307 14.11 -0.81 -9.69
C ILE A 307 13.67 0.49 -8.99
N LEU A 308 13.48 0.46 -7.66
CA LEU A 308 13.02 1.62 -6.90
C LEU A 308 13.99 2.81 -7.01
N LYS A 309 15.30 2.57 -7.15
CA LYS A 309 16.28 3.64 -7.39
C LYS A 309 15.98 4.43 -8.66
N ILE A 310 15.47 3.78 -9.71
CA ILE A 310 15.07 4.42 -10.96
C ILE A 310 13.91 5.39 -10.68
N PHE A 311 12.89 4.94 -9.95
CA PHE A 311 11.72 5.76 -9.63
C PHE A 311 12.02 6.91 -8.66
N ILE A 312 12.90 6.70 -7.68
CA ILE A 312 13.38 7.77 -6.79
C ILE A 312 14.10 8.88 -7.58
N GLY A 313 14.79 8.52 -8.68
CA GLY A 313 15.44 9.47 -9.58
C GLY A 313 14.48 10.20 -10.52
N ASN A 314 13.39 9.53 -10.94
CA ASN A 314 12.47 10.01 -11.97
C ASN A 314 11.01 10.05 -11.47
N ILE A 315 10.74 10.86 -10.44
CA ILE A 315 9.39 10.95 -9.87
C ILE A 315 8.44 11.63 -10.87
N LEU A 316 7.27 11.01 -11.08
CA LEU A 316 6.24 11.36 -12.08
C LEU A 316 6.67 11.18 -13.54
N LYS A 317 7.77 10.48 -13.77
CA LYS A 317 8.18 10.02 -15.10
C LYS A 317 8.58 8.56 -14.93
N TYR A 318 7.63 7.64 -15.12
CA TYR A 318 7.95 6.22 -15.01
C TYR A 318 9.16 5.93 -15.90
N GLY A 319 10.28 5.58 -15.27
CA GLY A 319 11.51 5.29 -16.00
C GLY A 319 11.34 3.99 -16.77
N ASP A 320 11.91 3.90 -17.97
CA ASP A 320 11.88 2.68 -18.77
C ASP A 320 12.51 1.53 -17.97
N ILE A 321 11.79 0.41 -17.90
CA ILE A 321 12.29 -0.84 -17.34
C ILE A 321 12.48 -1.79 -18.52
N ASP A 322 13.73 -2.05 -18.90
CA ASP A 322 14.06 -3.01 -19.95
C ASP A 322 13.50 -4.39 -19.58
N SER A 323 12.47 -4.83 -20.30
CA SER A 323 11.99 -6.21 -20.24
C SER A 323 12.44 -6.96 -21.50
N THR A 324 13.35 -7.93 -21.30
CA THR A 324 13.69 -8.87 -22.38
C THR A 324 12.53 -9.85 -22.55
N SER A 325 11.81 -9.76 -23.67
CA SER A 325 10.59 -10.52 -23.91
C SER A 325 10.90 -11.95 -24.38
N THR A 326 10.59 -12.93 -23.54
CA THR A 326 10.36 -14.32 -23.95
C THR A 326 8.88 -14.66 -23.78
N LYS A 327 8.34 -15.43 -24.74
CA LYS A 327 7.00 -16.05 -24.66
C LYS A 327 6.98 -16.94 -23.42
N ILE A 328 6.24 -16.55 -22.38
CA ILE A 328 6.12 -17.37 -21.17
C ILE A 328 4.70 -17.22 -20.63
N LYS A 329 4.10 -18.35 -20.23
CA LYS A 329 2.81 -18.43 -19.55
C LYS A 329 2.80 -17.48 -18.35
N VAL A 330 1.74 -16.68 -18.23
CA VAL A 330 1.52 -15.75 -17.11
C VAL A 330 1.00 -16.58 -15.91
N PRO A 331 1.50 -16.37 -14.68
CA PRO A 331 1.03 -17.11 -13.52
C PRO A 331 -0.25 -16.46 -12.96
N LEU A 332 -0.94 -17.18 -12.07
CA LEU A 332 -2.15 -16.69 -11.40
C LEU A 332 -1.84 -15.67 -10.27
N THR A 333 -0.56 -15.37 -10.01
CA THR A 333 -0.14 -14.56 -8.85
C THR A 333 0.82 -13.43 -9.24
N VAL A 334 0.95 -12.36 -8.43
CA VAL A 334 1.86 -11.23 -8.72
C VAL A 334 3.34 -11.62 -8.72
N ALA A 335 3.67 -12.78 -8.16
CA ALA A 335 4.94 -13.46 -8.33
C ALA A 335 4.84 -14.55 -9.42
N ASP A 336 5.93 -14.74 -10.17
CA ASP A 336 6.10 -15.91 -11.03
C ASP A 336 7.45 -16.58 -10.77
N LEU A 337 7.53 -17.48 -9.81
CA LEU A 337 8.78 -18.19 -9.53
C LEU A 337 9.23 -19.05 -10.72
N ARG A 338 8.32 -19.48 -11.60
CA ARG A 338 8.64 -20.27 -12.79
C ARG A 338 9.19 -19.42 -13.93
N SER A 339 8.59 -18.26 -14.20
CA SER A 339 8.82 -17.50 -15.43
C SER A 339 9.52 -16.16 -15.24
N ASP A 340 9.44 -15.55 -14.06
CA ASP A 340 10.07 -14.24 -13.83
C ASP A 340 11.60 -14.40 -13.90
N MET A 341 12.23 -13.55 -14.70
CA MET A 341 13.68 -13.52 -14.88
C MET A 341 14.42 -13.21 -13.58
N THR A 342 13.77 -12.50 -12.64
CA THR A 342 14.30 -12.22 -11.30
C THR A 342 14.71 -13.51 -10.57
N PHE A 343 13.98 -14.60 -10.80
CA PHE A 343 14.19 -15.89 -10.14
C PHE A 343 14.97 -16.90 -10.97
N SER A 344 15.48 -16.51 -12.15
CA SER A 344 16.31 -17.38 -13.00
C SER A 344 17.51 -17.97 -12.25
N LEU A 345 18.10 -17.20 -11.32
CA LEU A 345 19.19 -17.65 -10.45
C LEU A 345 18.79 -18.83 -9.54
N LEU A 346 17.55 -18.83 -9.01
CA LEU A 346 17.05 -19.95 -8.19
C LEU A 346 16.96 -21.23 -9.01
N ARG A 347 16.46 -21.12 -10.24
CA ARG A 347 16.18 -22.25 -11.13
C ARG A 347 17.46 -22.84 -11.76
N LEU A 348 18.37 -21.99 -12.21
CA LEU A 348 19.48 -22.39 -13.09
C LEU A 348 20.82 -22.53 -12.36
N MET A 349 21.07 -21.74 -11.32
CA MET A 349 22.41 -21.61 -10.72
C MET A 349 22.54 -22.25 -9.34
N SER A 350 21.43 -22.50 -8.63
CA SER A 350 21.48 -23.15 -7.32
C SER A 350 21.55 -24.67 -7.45
N ALA A 351 22.72 -25.26 -7.23
CA ALA A 351 22.88 -26.71 -7.11
C ALA A 351 21.93 -27.33 -6.07
N LYS A 352 21.54 -26.54 -5.06
CA LYS A 352 20.62 -26.91 -3.97
C LYS A 352 19.18 -27.18 -4.43
N TYR A 353 18.77 -26.64 -5.59
CA TYR A 353 17.37 -26.70 -6.06
C TYR A 353 17.20 -27.37 -7.43
N LYS A 354 18.27 -27.98 -7.97
CA LYS A 354 18.22 -28.72 -9.26
C LYS A 354 17.29 -29.93 -9.23
N THR A 355 17.06 -30.51 -8.06
CA THR A 355 16.19 -31.67 -7.83
C THR A 355 14.77 -31.29 -7.44
N PHE A 356 14.49 -30.00 -7.22
CA PHE A 356 13.16 -29.53 -6.89
C PHE A 356 12.25 -29.70 -8.09
N ASP A 357 11.13 -30.41 -7.91
CA ASP A 357 10.17 -30.64 -9.00
C ASP A 357 9.30 -29.39 -9.19
N TRP A 358 9.76 -28.49 -10.06
CA TRP A 358 9.07 -27.24 -10.42
C TRP A 358 7.73 -27.47 -11.14
N GLU A 359 7.41 -28.71 -11.54
CA GLU A 359 6.21 -29.06 -12.29
C GLU A 359 5.13 -29.74 -11.42
N LYS A 360 5.46 -30.35 -10.27
CA LYS A 360 4.54 -31.21 -9.49
C LYS A 360 4.01 -30.65 -8.14
N GLN A 361 3.71 -29.35 -8.03
CA GLN A 361 2.76 -28.78 -7.02
C GLN A 361 3.21 -28.26 -5.62
N PRO A 362 4.47 -27.89 -5.30
CA PRO A 362 4.72 -26.95 -4.20
C PRO A 362 4.84 -25.49 -4.67
N ILE A 363 5.08 -25.28 -5.96
CA ILE A 363 5.44 -23.98 -6.52
C ILE A 363 4.26 -23.00 -6.57
N ASP A 364 3.03 -23.47 -6.82
CA ASP A 364 1.85 -22.60 -6.84
C ASP A 364 1.53 -22.08 -5.42
N HIS A 365 1.80 -22.88 -4.37
CA HIS A 365 1.73 -22.43 -2.98
C HIS A 365 2.83 -21.41 -2.66
N LEU A 366 4.06 -21.63 -3.15
CA LEU A 366 5.15 -20.67 -2.98
C LEU A 366 4.86 -19.35 -3.69
N ASP A 367 4.34 -19.39 -4.92
CA ASP A 367 3.90 -18.22 -5.68
C ASP A 367 2.81 -17.44 -4.93
N PHE A 368 1.84 -18.14 -4.34
CA PHE A 368 0.82 -17.53 -3.50
C PHE A 368 1.41 -16.86 -2.24
N ILE A 369 2.30 -17.56 -1.52
CA ILE A 369 2.94 -17.04 -0.31
C ILE A 369 3.80 -15.80 -0.63
N VAL A 370 4.62 -15.86 -1.68
CA VAL A 370 5.44 -14.72 -2.13
C VAL A 370 4.55 -13.56 -2.58
N SER A 371 3.46 -13.84 -3.28
CA SER A 371 2.51 -12.82 -3.69
C SER A 371 1.79 -12.16 -2.52
N GLY A 372 1.35 -12.94 -1.54
CA GLY A 372 0.79 -12.43 -0.29
C GLY A 372 1.79 -11.56 0.46
N TRP A 373 3.04 -12.00 0.53
CA TRP A 373 4.15 -11.25 1.11
C TRP A 373 4.42 -9.92 0.38
N ILE A 374 4.42 -9.90 -0.95
CA ILE A 374 4.56 -8.66 -1.74
C ILE A 374 3.40 -7.70 -1.46
N LYS A 375 2.15 -8.19 -1.53
CA LYS A 375 0.95 -7.37 -1.28
C LYS A 375 0.96 -6.77 0.12
N GLU A 376 1.27 -7.57 1.13
CA GLU A 376 1.38 -7.11 2.51
C GLU A 376 2.44 -6.02 2.68
N ASN A 377 3.64 -6.21 2.09
CA ASN A 377 4.72 -5.22 2.16
C ASN A 377 4.38 -3.90 1.45
N ILE A 378 3.71 -3.96 0.29
CA ILE A 378 3.20 -2.75 -0.38
C ILE A 378 2.26 -2.00 0.56
N LEU A 379 1.33 -2.69 1.21
CA LEU A 379 0.35 -2.05 2.09
C LEU A 379 0.98 -1.48 3.36
N ILE A 380 1.85 -2.23 4.04
CA ILE A 380 2.58 -1.73 5.22
C ILE A 380 3.45 -0.52 4.88
N SER A 381 4.05 -0.49 3.68
CA SER A 381 5.01 0.55 3.34
C SER A 381 4.43 1.98 3.41
N VAL A 382 3.12 2.13 3.23
CA VAL A 382 2.43 3.43 3.10
C VAL A 382 1.56 3.81 4.29
N ILE A 383 1.51 2.99 5.35
CA ILE A 383 0.73 3.32 6.56
C ILE A 383 1.44 4.37 7.42
N SER A 384 0.69 5.05 8.29
CA SER A 384 1.24 6.01 9.25
C SER A 384 2.23 5.32 10.20
N ARG A 385 3.15 6.08 10.82
CA ARG A 385 4.13 5.50 11.77
C ARG A 385 3.41 4.92 13.00
N GLU A 386 2.31 5.55 13.35
CA GLU A 386 1.42 5.25 14.45
C GLU A 386 0.77 3.87 14.29
N MET A 387 0.31 3.53 13.09
CA MET A 387 -0.19 2.17 12.79
C MET A 387 0.93 1.17 12.48
N TYR A 388 2.03 1.62 11.88
CA TYR A 388 3.14 0.75 11.48
C TYR A 388 3.73 -0.05 12.64
N ARG A 389 4.02 0.64 13.75
CA ARG A 389 4.62 0.02 14.95
C ARG A 389 3.78 -1.11 15.55
N PRO A 390 2.50 -0.90 15.93
CA PRO A 390 1.70 -1.97 16.52
C PRO A 390 1.44 -3.12 15.54
N ILE A 391 1.26 -2.87 14.24
CA ILE A 391 1.15 -3.93 13.23
C ILE A 391 2.43 -4.76 13.16
N ARG A 392 3.60 -4.12 13.18
CA ARG A 392 4.90 -4.80 13.17
C ARG A 392 5.11 -5.66 14.40
N GLU A 393 4.72 -5.18 15.58
CA GLU A 393 4.78 -5.97 16.81
C GLU A 393 3.88 -7.21 16.74
N ILE A 394 2.67 -7.08 16.19
CA ILE A 394 1.77 -8.22 15.96
C ILE A 394 2.40 -9.22 15.01
N PHE A 395 3.00 -8.76 13.91
CA PHE A 395 3.64 -9.63 12.92
C PHE A 395 4.84 -10.36 13.52
N TYR A 396 5.67 -9.64 14.28
CA TYR A 396 6.79 -10.24 15.01
C TYR A 396 6.32 -11.30 16.01
N TYR A 397 5.25 -11.01 16.76
CA TYR A 397 4.63 -11.97 17.67
C TYR A 397 4.15 -13.23 16.94
N ILE A 398 3.48 -13.08 15.79
CA ILE A 398 3.00 -14.20 14.98
C ILE A 398 4.17 -15.06 14.46
N ASP A 399 5.20 -14.43 13.91
CA ASP A 399 6.31 -15.12 13.25
C ASP A 399 7.27 -15.81 14.24
N TYR A 400 7.55 -15.18 15.39
CA TYR A 400 8.63 -15.59 16.29
C TYR A 400 8.19 -16.07 17.68
N LYS A 401 6.88 -16.10 17.99
CA LYS A 401 6.33 -16.70 19.22
C LYS A 401 5.31 -17.82 18.92
N PRO A 402 5.65 -18.84 18.11
CA PRO A 402 4.70 -19.79 17.53
C PRO A 402 3.84 -20.55 18.54
N GLU A 403 4.41 -20.94 19.70
CA GLU A 403 3.67 -21.65 20.75
C GLU A 403 2.60 -20.77 21.41
N LYS A 404 2.84 -19.46 21.49
CA LYS A 404 1.93 -18.48 22.09
C LYS A 404 0.97 -17.89 21.05
N SER A 405 1.42 -17.75 19.80
CA SER A 405 0.64 -17.14 18.73
C SER A 405 -0.33 -18.08 18.04
N LYS A 406 -0.19 -19.41 18.17
CA LYS A 406 -1.10 -20.38 17.53
C LYS A 406 -2.58 -20.13 17.85
N VAL A 407 -2.91 -19.93 19.13
CA VAL A 407 -4.30 -19.66 19.57
C VAL A 407 -4.81 -18.35 18.95
N ALA A 408 -3.96 -17.32 18.87
CA ALA A 408 -4.31 -16.04 18.27
C ALA A 408 -4.50 -16.15 16.75
N VAL A 409 -3.64 -16.91 16.06
CA VAL A 409 -3.77 -17.18 14.61
C VAL A 409 -5.05 -17.93 14.31
N ASP A 410 -5.35 -19.00 15.06
CA ASP A 410 -6.58 -19.78 14.86
C ASP A 410 -7.82 -18.90 15.11
N ALA A 411 -7.83 -18.12 16.20
CA ALA A 411 -8.92 -17.17 16.50
C ALA A 411 -9.12 -16.12 15.41
N VAL A 412 -8.05 -15.57 14.84
CA VAL A 412 -8.14 -14.62 13.71
C VAL A 412 -8.76 -15.28 12.47
N LEU A 413 -8.38 -16.53 12.18
CA LEU A 413 -8.82 -17.25 10.98
C LEU A 413 -10.23 -17.82 11.10
N GLU A 414 -10.76 -17.97 12.31
CA GLU A 414 -12.17 -18.32 12.57
C GLU A 414 -13.12 -17.12 12.39
N ILE A 415 -12.61 -15.90 12.52
CA ILE A 415 -13.41 -14.68 12.32
C ILE A 415 -13.62 -14.46 10.82
N LYS A 416 -14.87 -14.61 10.39
CA LYS A 416 -15.29 -14.18 9.05
C LYS A 416 -15.20 -12.65 8.99
N LEU A 417 -14.16 -12.14 8.33
CA LEU A 417 -14.13 -10.74 7.95
C LEU A 417 -15.28 -10.48 6.98
N PRO A 418 -15.95 -9.32 7.07
CA PRO A 418 -16.91 -8.93 6.04
C PRO A 418 -16.16 -8.91 4.71
N THR A 419 -16.44 -9.88 3.85
CA THR A 419 -16.01 -9.82 2.46
C THR A 419 -16.64 -8.56 1.88
N GLU A 420 -15.85 -7.76 1.15
CA GLU A 420 -16.38 -6.65 0.35
C GLU A 420 -17.42 -7.21 -0.63
N GLY A 421 -18.70 -7.28 -0.22
CA GLY A 421 -19.74 -8.00 -0.95
C GLY A 421 -20.99 -8.37 -0.12
N GLU A 422 -20.89 -8.51 1.20
CA GLU A 422 -22.07 -8.79 2.04
C GLU A 422 -22.77 -7.50 2.52
N LYS A 423 -23.17 -6.68 1.54
CA LYS A 423 -24.43 -5.92 1.63
C LYS A 423 -25.23 -6.28 0.38
N GLY A 424 -25.65 -7.54 0.32
CA GLY A 424 -26.75 -7.94 -0.52
C GLY A 424 -27.99 -7.18 -0.05
N PHE A 425 -28.46 -6.26 -0.89
CA PHE A 425 -29.86 -5.89 -0.88
C PHE A 425 -30.67 -7.17 -0.98
N GLY A 426 -31.56 -7.38 0.00
CA GLY A 426 -32.49 -8.47 -0.03
C GLY A 426 -33.34 -8.42 -1.30
N ILE A 427 -33.52 -9.58 -1.91
CA ILE A 427 -34.70 -9.85 -2.73
C ILE A 427 -35.20 -11.21 -2.25
N GLY A 428 -36.39 -11.18 -1.65
CA GLY A 428 -37.10 -12.39 -1.27
C GLY A 428 -37.48 -13.21 -2.50
N ASN A 429 -37.58 -14.52 -2.29
CA ASN A 429 -38.85 -15.23 -2.38
C ASN A 429 -38.87 -16.31 -1.31
#